data_AF-A0A3N5B0X1-F1
#
_entry.id   AF-A0A3N5B0X1-F1
#
_cell.length_a   1.000
_cell.length_b   1.000
_cell.length_c   1.000
_cell.angle_alpha   90.00
_cell.angle_beta   90.00
_cell.angle_gamma   90.00
#
_symmetry.space_group_name_H-M   'P 1'
#
loop_
_entity.id
_entity.type
_entity.pdbx_description
1 polymer ?
#
loop_
_entity_poly.entity_id
_entity_poly.type
_entity_poly.pdbx_seq_one_letter_code
_entity_poly.pdbx_strand_id
1 'polypeptide(L)'
;MDMISVLWQVGIFASVLVFGIKIGLASGLANLPKKLFAVICMSYGGGVILISYIASFFAEQLVQAIYSYNTIFYIIMASIMIIAGLFTIREWKIHDKNTSTATSLAIIAPCPCCFGSIIASVLIVAPTIGISSLNLSWYASAALVAVMVVTYFASNTIIRFTNKPYPIVLGNFMLLLGAYFLLSAIVIPNIASSLTKNTSPITIASPQNILMVILTFVILLVGGMVLNKKGRNILD
;
A
#
# COMPACT_ATOMS: atom_id res chain seq x y z
N MET A 1 15.47 -24.13 -8.73
CA MET A 1 15.02 -22.74 -8.53
C MET A 1 15.48 -22.35 -7.14
N ASP A 2 16.40 -21.40 -7.04
CA ASP A 2 16.91 -20.96 -5.73
C ASP A 2 15.79 -20.34 -4.92
N MET A 3 15.66 -20.71 -3.64
CA MET A 3 14.58 -20.23 -2.75
C MET A 3 14.48 -18.70 -2.73
N ILE A 4 15.61 -18.01 -2.95
CA ILE A 4 15.70 -16.56 -3.07
C ILE A 4 14.93 -16.01 -4.28
N SER A 5 15.04 -16.68 -5.45
CA SER A 5 14.37 -16.25 -6.70
C SER A 5 12.84 -16.32 -6.58
N VAL A 6 12.32 -17.36 -5.93
CA VAL A 6 10.88 -17.51 -5.65
C VAL A 6 10.41 -16.40 -4.71
N LEU A 7 11.18 -16.10 -3.67
CA LEU A 7 10.86 -15.05 -2.70
C LEU A 7 10.78 -13.66 -3.35
N TRP A 8 11.70 -13.37 -4.27
CA TRP A 8 11.67 -12.12 -5.04
C TRP A 8 10.53 -12.06 -6.05
N GLN A 9 10.20 -13.17 -6.71
CA GLN A 9 9.07 -13.23 -7.65
C GLN A 9 7.74 -13.01 -6.92
N VAL A 10 7.57 -13.61 -5.74
CA VAL A 10 6.42 -13.34 -4.85
C VAL A 10 6.40 -11.88 -4.39
N GLY A 11 7.55 -11.27 -4.13
CA GLY A 11 7.67 -9.85 -3.81
C GLY A 11 7.12 -8.91 -4.89
N ILE A 12 7.38 -9.21 -6.17
CA ILE A 12 6.81 -8.47 -7.30
C ILE A 12 5.29 -8.59 -7.30
N PHE A 13 4.77 -9.83 -7.23
CA PHE A 13 3.32 -10.06 -7.26
C PHE A 13 2.62 -9.41 -6.06
N ALA A 14 3.20 -9.49 -4.87
CA ALA A 14 2.66 -8.84 -3.68
C ALA A 14 2.61 -7.31 -3.84
N SER A 15 3.68 -6.71 -4.35
CA SER A 15 3.75 -5.25 -4.58
C SER A 15 2.70 -4.80 -5.60
N VAL A 16 2.59 -5.51 -6.73
CA VAL A 16 1.59 -5.25 -7.78
C VAL A 16 0.17 -5.42 -7.26
N LEU A 17 -0.08 -6.46 -6.47
CA LEU A 17 -1.40 -6.77 -5.92
C LEU A 17 -1.82 -5.71 -4.91
N VAL A 18 -0.97 -5.37 -3.93
CA VAL A 18 -1.28 -4.32 -2.93
C VAL A 18 -1.52 -2.98 -3.63
N PHE A 19 -0.72 -2.63 -4.64
CA PHE A 19 -0.86 -1.38 -5.35
C PHE A 19 -2.12 -1.31 -6.21
N GLY A 20 -2.38 -2.37 -6.99
CA GLY A 20 -3.56 -2.48 -7.83
C GLY A 20 -4.85 -2.47 -7.02
N ILE A 21 -4.90 -3.16 -5.88
CA ILE A 21 -6.05 -3.15 -4.98
C ILE A 21 -6.32 -1.74 -4.46
N LYS A 22 -5.29 -1.00 -4.01
CA LYS A 22 -5.46 0.36 -3.48
C LYS A 22 -6.08 1.29 -4.51
N ILE A 23 -5.54 1.33 -5.73
CA ILE A 23 -6.00 2.24 -6.78
C ILE A 23 -7.37 1.82 -7.32
N GLY A 24 -7.58 0.52 -7.57
CA GLY A 24 -8.84 0.02 -8.12
C GLY A 24 -10.00 0.17 -7.14
N LEU A 25 -9.79 -0.19 -5.85
CA LEU A 25 -10.79 0.07 -4.81
C LEU A 25 -11.06 1.56 -4.64
N ALA A 26 -10.03 2.41 -4.58
CA ALA A 26 -10.23 3.85 -4.44
C ALA A 26 -11.04 4.44 -5.60
N SER A 27 -10.70 4.06 -6.84
CA SER A 27 -11.37 4.55 -8.04
C SER A 27 -12.83 4.10 -8.10
N GLY A 28 -13.13 2.87 -7.67
CA GLY A 28 -14.47 2.34 -7.68
C GLY A 28 -15.33 2.78 -6.48
N LEU A 29 -14.73 2.96 -5.30
CA LEU A 29 -15.38 3.55 -4.11
C LEU A 29 -15.60 5.07 -4.25
N ALA A 30 -14.92 5.74 -5.18
CA ALA A 30 -15.14 7.14 -5.53
C ALA A 30 -16.17 7.35 -6.67
N ASN A 31 -16.77 6.25 -7.14
CA ASN A 31 -17.72 6.22 -8.25
C ASN A 31 -17.22 6.94 -9.51
N LEU A 32 -15.93 6.76 -9.85
CA LEU A 32 -15.35 7.39 -11.03
C LEU A 32 -15.97 6.84 -12.32
N PRO A 33 -16.21 7.69 -13.33
CA PRO A 33 -16.71 7.22 -14.61
C PRO A 33 -15.67 6.31 -15.27
N LYS A 34 -16.15 5.24 -15.94
CA LYS A 34 -15.31 4.22 -16.59
C LYS A 34 -14.23 4.81 -17.52
N LYS A 35 -14.53 5.95 -18.17
CA LYS A 35 -13.59 6.68 -19.03
C LYS A 35 -12.37 7.19 -18.25
N LEU A 36 -12.58 7.77 -17.07
CA LEU A 36 -11.50 8.30 -16.24
C LEU A 36 -10.68 7.17 -15.60
N PHE A 37 -11.36 6.10 -15.18
CA PHE A 37 -10.69 4.89 -14.70
C PHE A 37 -9.80 4.24 -15.77
N ALA A 38 -10.24 4.21 -17.04
CA ALA A 38 -9.41 3.73 -18.14
C ALA A 38 -8.14 4.58 -18.34
N VAL A 39 -8.24 5.91 -18.22
CA VAL A 39 -7.07 6.81 -18.27
C VAL A 39 -6.11 6.51 -17.11
N ILE A 40 -6.63 6.31 -15.90
CA ILE A 40 -5.83 5.94 -14.72
C ILE A 40 -5.11 4.61 -14.98
N CYS A 41 -5.81 3.59 -15.49
CA CYS A 41 -5.19 2.30 -15.80
C CYS A 41 -4.07 2.43 -16.83
N MET A 42 -4.29 3.21 -17.90
CA MET A 42 -3.27 3.46 -18.92
C MET A 42 -2.08 4.25 -18.37
N SER A 43 -2.31 5.27 -17.53
CA SER A 43 -1.23 6.06 -16.94
C SER A 43 -0.39 5.24 -15.96
N TYR A 44 -1.01 4.37 -15.16
CA TYR A 44 -0.31 3.50 -14.23
C TYR A 44 0.44 2.37 -14.95
N GLY A 45 -0.22 1.70 -15.90
CA GLY A 45 0.40 0.65 -16.68
C GLY A 45 1.56 1.16 -17.55
N GLY A 46 1.35 2.28 -18.24
CA GLY A 46 2.39 2.96 -19.01
C GLY A 46 3.49 3.54 -18.12
N GLY A 47 3.13 4.11 -16.96
CA GLY A 47 4.07 4.65 -15.98
C GLY A 47 5.04 3.59 -15.44
N VAL A 48 4.56 2.38 -15.12
CA VAL A 48 5.45 1.28 -14.69
C VAL A 48 6.47 0.93 -15.79
N ILE A 49 6.04 0.85 -17.05
CA ILE A 49 6.92 0.52 -18.17
C ILE A 49 7.94 1.65 -18.41
N LEU A 50 7.45 2.89 -18.50
CA LEU A 50 8.28 4.07 -18.75
C LEU A 50 9.32 4.27 -17.64
N ILE A 51 8.90 4.19 -16.39
CA ILE A 51 9.81 4.36 -15.26
C ILE A 51 10.78 3.17 -15.19
N SER A 52 10.37 1.94 -15.49
CA SER A 52 11.30 0.80 -15.55
C SER A 52 12.37 0.97 -16.65
N TYR A 53 11.99 1.56 -17.78
CA TYR A 53 12.92 1.88 -18.86
C TYR A 53 13.96 2.93 -18.41
N ILE A 54 13.50 4.03 -17.81
CA ILE A 54 14.37 5.10 -17.31
C ILE A 54 15.24 4.59 -16.15
N ALA A 55 14.66 3.78 -15.25
CA ALA A 55 15.35 3.21 -14.10
C ALA A 55 16.46 2.23 -14.51
N SER A 56 16.39 1.63 -15.69
CA SER A 56 17.49 0.78 -16.20
C SER A 56 18.78 1.59 -16.43
N PHE A 57 18.70 2.92 -16.56
CA PHE A 57 19.87 3.81 -16.70
C PHE A 57 20.36 4.42 -15.37
N PHE A 58 19.49 4.54 -14.35
CA PHE A 58 19.79 5.21 -13.06
C PHE A 58 19.38 4.38 -11.84
N ALA A 59 19.39 3.05 -11.97
CA ALA A 59 18.84 2.08 -11.02
C ALA A 59 19.28 2.31 -9.58
N GLU A 60 20.59 2.37 -9.33
CA GLU A 60 21.12 2.41 -7.96
C GLU A 60 20.80 3.73 -7.25
N GLN A 61 20.89 4.85 -7.95
CA GLN A 61 20.62 6.18 -7.39
C GLN A 61 19.14 6.36 -7.06
N LEU A 62 18.25 5.86 -7.92
CA LEU A 62 16.80 5.92 -7.68
C LEU A 62 16.40 5.06 -6.48
N VAL A 63 16.92 3.82 -6.43
CA VAL A 63 16.64 2.86 -5.38
C VAL A 63 17.16 3.38 -4.03
N GLN A 64 18.40 3.89 -3.96
CA GLN A 64 18.92 4.47 -2.72
C GLN A 64 18.11 5.68 -2.24
N ALA A 65 17.74 6.59 -3.13
CA ALA A 65 16.93 7.75 -2.75
C ALA A 65 15.56 7.32 -2.17
N ILE A 66 14.92 6.33 -2.80
CA ILE A 66 13.63 5.82 -2.33
C ILE A 66 13.75 5.13 -0.97
N TYR A 67 14.80 4.35 -0.72
CA TYR A 67 15.01 3.68 0.56
C TYR A 67 15.41 4.65 1.68
N SER A 68 16.22 5.68 1.38
CA SER A 68 16.66 6.67 2.36
C SER A 68 15.51 7.55 2.86
N TYR A 69 14.61 7.98 1.97
CA TYR A 69 13.47 8.84 2.30
C TYR A 69 12.16 8.09 2.56
N ASN A 70 12.19 6.75 2.56
CA ASN A 70 11.00 5.90 2.59
C ASN A 70 10.08 6.19 3.78
N THR A 71 10.67 6.31 4.98
CA THR A 71 9.96 6.61 6.23
C THR A 71 9.26 7.96 6.17
N ILE A 72 9.93 8.99 5.63
CA ILE A 72 9.37 10.34 5.49
C ILE A 72 8.18 10.33 4.53
N PHE A 73 8.32 9.65 3.38
CA PHE A 73 7.21 9.50 2.43
C PHE A 73 6.01 8.78 3.04
N TYR A 74 6.23 7.73 3.84
CA TYR A 74 5.12 7.04 4.51
C TYR A 74 4.42 7.92 5.54
N ILE A 75 5.14 8.73 6.33
CA ILE A 75 4.53 9.64 7.31
C ILE A 75 3.70 10.73 6.63
N ILE A 76 4.24 11.34 5.56
CA ILE A 76 3.52 12.38 4.80
C ILE A 76 2.25 11.78 4.18
N MET A 77 2.35 10.64 3.52
CA MET A 77 1.20 9.96 2.92
C MET A 77 0.18 9.52 3.96
N ALA A 78 0.61 8.96 5.08
CA ALA A 78 -0.28 8.61 6.19
C ALA A 78 -1.08 9.82 6.66
N SER A 79 -0.42 10.96 6.82
CA SER A 79 -1.06 12.20 7.28
C SER A 79 -2.10 12.70 6.28
N ILE A 80 -1.75 12.76 4.99
CA ILE A 80 -2.66 13.18 3.92
C ILE A 80 -3.88 12.26 3.86
N MET A 81 -3.69 10.94 3.93
CA MET A 81 -4.78 9.97 3.85
C MET A 81 -5.69 10.01 5.08
N ILE A 82 -5.14 10.18 6.28
CA ILE A 82 -5.94 10.32 7.50
C ILE A 82 -6.79 11.59 7.41
N ILE A 83 -6.19 12.73 7.05
CA ILE A 83 -6.89 14.01 6.93
C ILE A 83 -7.97 13.92 5.84
N ALA A 84 -7.62 13.45 4.63
CA ALA A 84 -8.57 13.29 3.53
C ALA A 84 -9.71 12.32 3.88
N GLY A 85 -9.41 11.24 4.59
CA GLY A 85 -10.41 10.29 5.07
C GLY A 85 -11.40 10.91 6.07
N LEU A 86 -10.88 11.63 7.07
CA LEU A 86 -11.71 12.36 8.04
C LEU A 86 -12.58 13.43 7.37
N PHE A 87 -11.99 14.23 6.46
CA PHE A 87 -12.74 15.25 5.70
C PHE A 87 -13.85 14.63 4.85
N THR A 88 -13.57 13.52 4.15
CA THR A 88 -14.56 12.80 3.32
C THR A 88 -15.76 12.32 4.16
N ILE A 89 -15.50 11.76 5.34
CA ILE A 89 -16.57 11.29 6.24
C ILE A 89 -17.35 12.48 6.82
N ARG A 90 -16.64 13.54 7.23
CA ARG A 90 -17.24 14.73 7.86
C ARG A 90 -18.12 15.51 6.89
N GLU A 91 -17.65 15.75 5.67
CA GLU A 91 -18.43 16.47 4.65
C GLU A 91 -19.69 15.70 4.24
N TRP A 92 -19.61 14.38 4.15
CA TRP A 92 -20.79 13.56 3.89
C TRP A 92 -21.80 13.64 5.04
N LYS A 93 -21.35 13.54 6.31
CA LYS A 93 -22.26 13.53 7.48
C LYS A 93 -22.90 14.90 7.79
N ILE A 94 -22.22 16.00 7.46
CA ILE A 94 -22.66 17.36 7.82
C ILE A 94 -23.31 18.09 6.63
N HIS A 95 -22.79 17.91 5.41
CA HIS A 95 -23.21 18.69 4.25
C HIS A 95 -23.93 17.87 3.17
N ASP A 96 -24.05 16.54 3.34
CA ASP A 96 -24.56 15.60 2.32
C ASP A 96 -23.91 15.78 0.93
N LYS A 97 -22.71 16.38 0.91
CA LYS A 97 -21.98 16.65 -0.33
C LYS A 97 -21.12 15.46 -0.68
N ASN A 98 -21.25 15.00 -1.92
CA ASN A 98 -20.43 13.94 -2.46
C ASN A 98 -19.03 14.46 -2.86
N THR A 99 -18.12 14.55 -1.90
CA THR A 99 -16.72 14.95 -2.13
C THR A 99 -15.78 13.77 -2.38
N SER A 100 -16.33 12.55 -2.47
CA SER A 100 -15.57 11.32 -2.68
C SER A 100 -14.69 11.34 -3.94
N THR A 101 -15.15 11.95 -5.02
CA THR A 101 -14.37 12.09 -6.26
C THR A 101 -13.14 12.97 -6.06
N ALA A 102 -13.27 14.09 -5.34
CA ALA A 102 -12.18 15.01 -5.08
C ALA A 102 -11.15 14.41 -4.12
N THR A 103 -11.61 13.77 -3.05
CA THR A 103 -10.71 13.18 -2.04
C THR A 103 -10.07 11.87 -2.53
N SER A 104 -10.71 11.14 -3.44
CA SER A 104 -10.11 9.94 -4.06
C SER A 104 -8.82 10.22 -4.81
N LEU A 105 -8.62 11.46 -5.27
CA LEU A 105 -7.37 11.88 -5.90
C LEU A 105 -6.17 11.72 -4.95
N ALA A 106 -6.38 11.83 -3.63
CA ALA A 106 -5.31 11.62 -2.65
C ALA A 106 -4.83 10.16 -2.60
N ILE A 107 -5.69 9.17 -2.91
CA ILE A 107 -5.27 7.75 -3.03
C ILE A 107 -4.75 7.45 -4.44
N ILE A 108 -5.36 8.07 -5.46
CA ILE A 108 -5.00 7.87 -6.86
C ILE A 108 -3.71 8.62 -7.23
N ALA A 109 -3.23 9.52 -6.38
CA ALA A 109 -1.92 10.14 -6.57
C ALA A 109 -0.81 9.07 -6.49
N PRO A 110 0.20 9.14 -7.38
CA PRO A 110 1.27 8.16 -7.40
C PRO A 110 2.04 8.18 -6.08
N CYS A 111 2.01 7.09 -5.32
CA CYS A 111 2.87 6.92 -4.14
C CYS A 111 4.29 6.53 -4.61
N PRO A 112 5.30 7.41 -4.45
CA PRO A 112 6.65 7.14 -4.95
C PRO A 112 7.25 5.88 -4.33
N CYS A 113 6.89 5.57 -3.09
CA CYS A 113 7.30 4.34 -2.40
C CYS A 113 6.78 3.08 -3.11
N CYS A 114 5.56 3.08 -3.63
CA CYS A 114 4.94 1.91 -4.28
C CYS A 114 5.57 1.62 -5.65
N PHE A 115 5.78 2.68 -6.46
CA PHE A 115 6.51 2.56 -7.71
C PHE A 115 7.94 2.10 -7.46
N GLY A 116 8.59 2.67 -6.45
CA GLY A 116 9.93 2.27 -6.04
C GLY A 116 10.06 0.79 -5.71
N SER A 117 9.11 0.23 -4.95
CA SER A 117 9.08 -1.19 -4.64
C SER A 117 8.92 -2.06 -5.89
N ILE A 118 8.07 -1.66 -6.85
CA ILE A 118 7.89 -2.40 -8.11
C ILE A 118 9.18 -2.36 -8.93
N ILE A 119 9.79 -1.18 -9.09
CA ILE A 119 11.03 -1.00 -9.87
C ILE A 119 12.19 -1.77 -9.25
N ALA A 120 12.40 -1.62 -7.94
CA ALA A 120 13.45 -2.34 -7.22
C ALA A 120 13.27 -3.86 -7.39
N SER A 121 12.04 -4.35 -7.25
CA SER A 121 11.77 -5.78 -7.41
C SER A 121 12.02 -6.26 -8.85
N VAL A 122 11.63 -5.48 -9.86
CA VAL A 122 11.91 -5.82 -11.28
C VAL A 122 13.41 -5.83 -11.58
N LEU A 123 14.15 -4.82 -11.13
CA LEU A 123 15.59 -4.71 -11.38
C LEU A 123 16.39 -5.82 -10.71
N ILE A 124 15.98 -6.25 -9.51
CA ILE A 124 16.63 -7.35 -8.79
C ILE A 124 16.28 -8.71 -9.42
N VAL A 125 15.05 -8.90 -9.88
CA VAL A 125 14.58 -10.19 -10.42
C VAL A 125 14.97 -10.41 -11.88
N ALA A 126 15.00 -9.37 -12.71
CA ALA A 126 15.35 -9.49 -14.13
C ALA A 126 16.63 -10.31 -14.40
N PRO A 127 17.78 -10.05 -13.74
CA PRO A 127 19.00 -10.83 -13.96
C PRO A 127 18.88 -12.28 -13.46
N THR A 128 18.04 -12.58 -12.46
CA THR A 128 17.89 -13.93 -11.90
C THR A 128 17.12 -14.90 -12.80
N ILE A 129 16.25 -14.39 -13.68
CA ILE A 129 15.44 -15.19 -14.61
C ILE A 129 16.06 -15.18 -16.03
N GLY A 130 17.11 -14.38 -16.26
CA GLY A 130 17.72 -14.22 -17.59
C GLY A 130 16.81 -13.53 -18.61
N ILE A 131 15.80 -12.78 -18.14
CA ILE A 131 14.84 -12.05 -18.98
C ILE A 131 15.16 -10.55 -18.89
N SER A 132 15.05 -9.84 -20.02
CA SER A 132 15.20 -8.38 -20.05
C SER A 132 14.21 -7.69 -19.09
N SER A 133 14.68 -6.68 -18.36
CA SER A 133 13.88 -5.90 -17.39
C SER A 133 12.59 -5.36 -17.99
N LEU A 134 12.62 -4.97 -19.27
CA LEU A 134 11.46 -4.48 -20.03
C LEU A 134 10.35 -5.52 -20.18
N ASN A 135 10.69 -6.78 -20.47
CA ASN A 135 9.71 -7.84 -20.64
C ASN A 135 9.05 -8.17 -19.30
N LEU A 136 9.80 -8.17 -18.20
CA LEU A 136 9.26 -8.39 -16.87
C LEU A 136 8.33 -7.25 -16.44
N SER A 137 8.69 -6.00 -16.74
CA SER A 137 7.84 -4.82 -16.50
C SER A 137 6.53 -4.87 -17.27
N TRP A 138 6.52 -5.43 -18.49
CA TRP A 138 5.30 -5.63 -19.26
C TRP A 138 4.31 -6.56 -18.54
N TYR A 139 4.79 -7.72 -18.05
CA TYR A 139 3.96 -8.65 -17.27
C TYR A 139 3.47 -8.03 -15.95
N ALA A 140 4.34 -7.31 -15.24
CA ALA A 140 3.98 -6.61 -14.00
C ALA A 140 2.92 -5.53 -14.25
N SER A 141 3.03 -4.78 -15.35
CA SER A 141 2.08 -3.76 -15.77
C SER A 141 0.73 -4.37 -16.16
N ALA A 142 0.73 -5.46 -16.94
CA ALA A 142 -0.49 -6.18 -17.29
C ALA A 142 -1.20 -6.74 -16.06
N ALA A 143 -0.46 -7.33 -15.11
CA ALA A 143 -0.98 -7.81 -13.84
C ALA A 143 -1.55 -6.65 -13.00
N LEU A 144 -0.88 -5.50 -12.96
CA LEU A 144 -1.36 -4.32 -12.24
C LEU A 144 -2.71 -3.86 -12.80
N VAL A 145 -2.82 -3.71 -14.13
CA VAL A 145 -4.06 -3.31 -14.79
C VAL A 145 -5.17 -4.33 -14.54
N ALA A 146 -4.87 -5.62 -14.63
CA ALA A 146 -5.84 -6.67 -14.33
C ALA A 146 -6.39 -6.56 -12.89
N VAL A 147 -5.51 -6.41 -11.89
CA VAL A 147 -5.91 -6.26 -10.48
C VAL A 147 -6.72 -4.99 -10.27
N MET A 148 -6.32 -3.86 -10.88
CA MET A 148 -7.07 -2.60 -10.79
C MET A 148 -8.50 -2.78 -11.34
N VAL A 149 -8.65 -3.41 -12.51
CA VAL A 149 -9.96 -3.64 -13.13
C VAL A 149 -10.83 -4.54 -12.25
N VAL A 150 -10.27 -5.67 -11.78
CA VAL A 150 -11.01 -6.60 -10.91
C VAL A 150 -11.48 -5.91 -9.63
N THR A 151 -10.61 -5.13 -8.99
CA THR A 151 -10.94 -4.45 -7.73
C THR A 151 -11.90 -3.27 -7.93
N TYR A 152 -11.85 -2.58 -9.06
CA TYR A 152 -12.85 -1.56 -9.43
C TYR A 152 -14.26 -2.14 -9.56
N PHE A 153 -14.41 -3.33 -10.15
CA PHE A 153 -15.71 -3.99 -10.20
C PHE A 153 -16.11 -4.58 -8.83
N ALA A 154 -15.13 -5.08 -8.06
CA ALA A 154 -15.36 -5.59 -6.72
C ALA A 154 -15.89 -4.51 -5.77
N SER A 155 -15.41 -3.27 -5.87
CA SER A 155 -15.87 -2.17 -4.99
C SER A 155 -17.37 -1.89 -5.14
N ASN A 156 -17.92 -2.04 -6.36
CA ASN A 156 -19.35 -1.86 -6.58
C ASN A 156 -20.17 -2.95 -5.87
N THR A 157 -19.62 -4.17 -5.79
CA THR A 157 -20.20 -5.28 -5.02
C THR A 157 -20.11 -5.02 -3.51
N ILE A 158 -18.98 -4.51 -3.02
CA ILE A 158 -18.77 -4.15 -1.61
C ILE A 158 -19.83 -3.13 -1.16
N ILE A 159 -20.14 -2.14 -1.98
CA ILE A 159 -21.12 -1.11 -1.64
C ILE A 159 -22.54 -1.66 -1.62
N ARG A 160 -22.90 -2.50 -2.60
CA ARG A 160 -24.20 -3.21 -2.62
C ARG A 160 -24.39 -4.09 -1.38
N PHE A 161 -23.31 -4.72 -0.91
CA PHE A 161 -23.38 -5.57 0.29
C PHE A 161 -23.46 -4.76 1.59
N THR A 162 -22.77 -3.63 1.64
CA THR A 162 -22.64 -2.83 2.86
C THR A 162 -23.83 -1.86 3.06
N ASN A 163 -24.63 -1.59 2.03
CA ASN A 163 -25.73 -0.60 2.03
C ASN A 163 -25.32 0.77 2.60
N LYS A 164 -24.03 1.10 2.54
CA LYS A 164 -23.46 2.37 2.99
C LYS A 164 -23.07 3.22 1.79
N PRO A 165 -23.21 4.56 1.89
CA PRO A 165 -22.87 5.45 0.80
C PRO A 165 -21.36 5.44 0.51
N TYR A 166 -21.03 5.61 -0.78
CA TYR A 166 -19.67 5.62 -1.34
C TYR A 166 -18.64 6.41 -0.48
N PRO A 167 -18.94 7.65 -0.02
CA PRO A 167 -17.96 8.47 0.70
C PRO A 167 -17.61 7.93 2.10
N ILE A 168 -18.54 7.25 2.79
CA ILE A 168 -18.28 6.66 4.10
C ILE A 168 -17.35 5.45 3.96
N VAL A 169 -17.58 4.60 2.96
CA VAL A 169 -16.74 3.42 2.71
C VAL A 169 -15.35 3.85 2.23
N LEU A 170 -15.28 4.83 1.33
CA LEU A 170 -14.02 5.40 0.85
C LEU A 170 -13.23 6.06 1.98
N GLY A 171 -13.89 6.87 2.83
CA GLY A 171 -13.24 7.53 3.95
C GLY A 171 -12.67 6.55 4.97
N ASN A 172 -13.42 5.50 5.34
CA ASN A 172 -12.92 4.44 6.21
C ASN A 172 -11.73 3.70 5.58
N PHE A 173 -11.77 3.47 4.27
CA PHE A 173 -10.65 2.88 3.53
C PHE A 173 -9.41 3.78 3.56
N MET A 174 -9.57 5.10 3.39
CA MET A 174 -8.48 6.07 3.51
C MET A 174 -7.86 6.06 4.92
N LEU A 175 -8.68 6.03 5.96
CA LEU A 175 -8.21 5.94 7.35
C LEU A 175 -7.41 4.66 7.61
N LEU A 176 -7.92 3.52 7.11
CA LEU A 176 -7.23 2.23 7.22
C LEU A 176 -5.87 2.26 6.51
N LEU A 177 -5.82 2.82 5.29
CA LEU A 177 -4.58 2.94 4.54
C LEU A 177 -3.59 3.92 5.19
N GLY A 178 -4.09 5.01 5.78
CA GLY A 178 -3.27 5.94 6.54
C GLY A 178 -2.64 5.29 7.77
N ALA A 179 -3.43 4.53 8.54
CA ALA A 179 -2.93 3.75 9.68
C ALA A 179 -1.90 2.69 9.24
N TYR A 180 -2.15 2.01 8.11
CA TYR A 180 -1.20 1.06 7.53
C TYR A 180 0.15 1.73 7.19
N PHE A 181 0.13 2.92 6.58
CA PHE A 181 1.37 3.63 6.24
C PHE A 181 2.10 4.13 7.49
N LEU A 182 1.37 4.57 8.51
CA LEU A 182 1.96 4.98 9.80
C LEU A 182 2.63 3.79 10.49
N LEU A 183 1.96 2.64 10.52
CA LEU A 183 2.53 1.40 11.05
C LEU A 183 3.75 0.95 10.23
N SER A 184 3.69 1.04 8.90
CA SER A 184 4.81 0.73 8.01
C SER A 184 6.03 1.64 8.26
N ALA A 185 5.80 2.93 8.49
CA ALA A 185 6.85 3.90 8.81
C ALA A 185 7.59 3.58 10.13
N ILE A 186 6.91 2.97 11.10
CA ILE A 186 7.53 2.55 12.37
C ILE A 186 8.19 1.18 12.20
N VAL A 187 7.51 0.23 11.57
CA VAL A 187 7.93 -1.18 11.54
C VAL A 187 9.11 -1.42 10.59
N ILE A 188 9.08 -0.88 9.37
CA ILE A 188 10.10 -1.15 8.35
C ILE A 188 11.52 -0.73 8.78
N PRO A 189 11.77 0.52 9.24
CA PRO A 189 13.11 0.93 9.64
C PRO A 189 13.60 0.19 10.91
N ASN A 190 12.69 -0.17 11.81
CA ASN A 190 13.03 -0.97 13.00
C ASN A 190 13.46 -2.39 12.61
N ILE A 191 12.75 -3.02 11.67
CA ILE A 191 13.14 -4.32 11.11
C ILE A 191 14.52 -4.20 10.42
N ALA A 192 14.71 -3.22 9.56
CA ALA A 192 15.97 -3.02 8.84
C ALA A 192 17.17 -2.77 9.78
N SER A 193 16.96 -2.03 10.87
CA SER A 193 17.97 -1.77 11.91
C SER A 193 18.30 -3.04 12.72
N SER A 194 17.34 -3.92 12.91
CA SER A 194 17.55 -5.23 13.56
C SER A 194 18.27 -6.24 12.67
N LEU A 195 18.05 -6.19 11.34
CA LEU A 195 18.73 -7.05 10.35
C LEU A 195 20.20 -6.66 10.12
N THR A 196 20.54 -5.37 10.27
CA THR A 196 21.89 -4.84 10.04
C THR A 196 22.80 -4.94 11.27
N LYS A 197 22.23 -5.10 12.47
CA LYS A 197 23.00 -5.53 13.65
C LYS A 197 23.40 -6.98 13.42
N ASN A 198 24.68 -7.21 13.14
CA ASN A 198 25.30 -8.53 12.97
C ASN A 198 24.53 -9.61 13.72
N THR A 199 23.82 -10.46 12.98
CA THR A 199 23.31 -11.72 13.49
C THR A 199 24.53 -12.59 13.78
N SER A 200 25.18 -12.34 14.91
CA SER A 200 25.93 -13.36 15.64
C SER A 200 25.03 -14.60 15.72
N PRO A 201 25.60 -15.81 15.61
CA PRO A 201 24.82 -17.05 15.54
C PRO A 201 23.75 -17.02 16.63
N ILE A 202 22.52 -17.39 16.28
CA ILE A 202 21.34 -17.35 17.13
C ILE A 202 21.65 -18.06 18.45
N THR A 203 22.17 -17.31 19.41
CA THR A 203 22.06 -17.60 20.81
C THR A 203 20.73 -16.99 21.19
N ILE A 204 19.84 -17.82 21.71
CA ILE A 204 18.55 -17.38 22.20
C ILE A 204 18.83 -16.28 23.22
N ALA A 205 18.64 -15.02 22.83
CA ALA A 205 18.83 -13.86 23.69
C ALA A 205 17.65 -13.81 24.67
N SER A 206 17.74 -14.71 25.66
CA SER A 206 16.87 -14.99 26.79
C SER A 206 15.37 -15.22 26.46
N PRO A 207 14.76 -16.30 26.98
CA PRO A 207 13.32 -16.56 26.90
C PRO A 207 12.46 -15.36 27.36
N GLN A 208 12.99 -14.51 28.23
CA GLN A 208 12.34 -13.27 28.70
C GLN A 208 11.97 -12.30 27.58
N ASN A 209 12.83 -12.08 26.58
CA ASN A 209 12.58 -11.07 25.55
C ASN A 209 11.46 -11.51 24.60
N ILE A 210 11.42 -12.79 24.26
CA ILE A 210 10.35 -13.39 23.44
C ILE A 210 9.02 -13.32 24.21
N LEU A 211 9.04 -13.65 25.51
CA LEU A 211 7.86 -13.55 26.37
C LEU A 211 7.31 -12.11 26.44
N MET A 212 8.20 -11.11 26.50
CA MET A 212 7.83 -9.69 26.61
C MET A 212 7.22 -9.15 25.30
N VAL A 213 7.70 -9.60 24.14
CA VAL A 213 7.10 -9.27 22.84
C VAL A 213 5.71 -9.88 22.70
N ILE A 214 5.56 -11.17 23.07
CA ILE A 214 4.26 -11.86 23.05
C ILE A 214 3.26 -11.16 23.99
N LEU A 215 3.68 -10.82 25.21
CA LEU A 215 2.85 -10.09 26.18
C LEU A 215 2.41 -8.73 25.66
N THR A 216 3.30 -7.96 25.06
CA THR A 216 2.97 -6.65 24.46
C THR A 216 1.94 -6.80 23.35
N PHE A 217 2.08 -7.82 22.49
CA PHE A 217 1.14 -8.08 21.40
C PHE A 217 -0.24 -8.50 21.92
N VAL A 218 -0.29 -9.34 22.96
CA VAL A 218 -1.53 -9.77 23.61
C VAL A 218 -2.22 -8.59 24.30
N ILE A 219 -1.49 -7.72 24.99
CA ILE A 219 -2.05 -6.52 25.63
C ILE A 219 -2.65 -5.58 24.59
N LEU A 220 -1.98 -5.36 23.46
CA LEU A 220 -2.52 -4.54 22.37
C LEU A 220 -3.79 -5.14 21.76
N LEU A 221 -3.82 -6.45 21.53
CA LEU A 221 -5.00 -7.15 21.01
C LEU A 221 -6.18 -7.09 22.00
N VAL A 222 -5.94 -7.37 23.28
CA VAL A 222 -6.98 -7.36 24.31
C VAL A 222 -7.45 -5.93 24.59
N GLY A 223 -6.54 -4.95 24.66
CA GLY A 223 -6.87 -3.54 24.78
C GLY A 223 -7.73 -3.06 23.62
N GLY A 224 -7.36 -3.43 22.38
CA GLY A 224 -8.16 -3.16 21.19
C GLY A 224 -9.56 -3.78 21.25
N MET A 225 -9.68 -5.03 21.68
CA MET A 225 -10.98 -5.70 21.83
C MET A 225 -11.85 -5.09 22.93
N VAL A 226 -11.27 -4.72 24.07
CA VAL A 226 -12.01 -4.11 25.19
C VAL A 226 -12.49 -2.70 24.84
N LEU A 227 -11.67 -1.90 24.16
CA LEU A 227 -12.06 -0.57 23.67
C LEU A 227 -13.17 -0.65 22.61
N ASN A 228 -13.13 -1.65 21.73
CA ASN A 228 -14.17 -1.88 20.73
C ASN A 228 -15.50 -2.33 21.37
N LYS A 229 -15.44 -3.15 22.43
CA LYS A 229 -16.64 -3.64 23.13
C LYS A 229 -17.33 -2.58 23.99
N LYS A 230 -16.64 -1.49 24.36
CA LYS A 230 -17.17 -0.46 25.25
C LYS A 230 -17.93 0.66 24.52
N GLY A 231 -18.09 0.59 23.20
CA GLY A 231 -18.99 1.47 22.45
C GLY A 231 -18.71 2.97 22.57
N ARG A 232 -17.50 3.37 23.01
CA ARG A 232 -17.10 4.77 22.94
C ARG A 232 -16.61 5.03 21.52
N ASN A 233 -17.53 5.53 20.71
CA ASN A 233 -17.17 6.28 19.52
C ASN A 233 -16.05 7.25 19.91
N ILE A 234 -14.94 7.18 19.18
CA ILE A 234 -13.76 8.03 19.37
C ILE A 234 -14.04 9.46 18.83
N LEU A 235 -15.32 9.81 18.67
CA LEU A 235 -15.85 11.00 17.99
C LEU A 235 -16.96 11.70 18.80
N ASP A 236 -17.12 11.36 20.08
CA ASP A 236 -17.88 12.15 21.06
C ASP A 236 -16.93 12.70 22.13
#